data_AF-A0AAV8HAX5-F1
#
_entry.id   AF-A0AAV8HAX5-F1
#
_cell.length_a   1.000
_cell.length_b   1.000
_cell.length_c   1.000
_cell.angle_alpha   90.00
_cell.angle_beta   90.00
_cell.angle_gamma   90.00
#
_symmetry.space_group_name_H-M   'P 1'
#
loop_
_entity.id
_entity.type
_entity.pdbx_description
1 polymer ?
#
loop_
_entity_poly.entity_id
_entity_poly.type
_entity_poly.pdbx_seq_one_letter_code
_entity_poly.pdbx_strand_id
1 'polypeptide(L)'
;MAELSFKSRPRMFLLDQTTASPSSRAVVVAVMRHNQRNDVKSIELRRPARREHHLWKRRDRGQSFRKASDLVRIIRNLPDEKNAIYDALDRWTAFEDEFPIIAIAKSLQTLKKNHHWLRIIQVCKWLFSKGQILTWLTYDVLLIALSMEGRVDEAELVYNKVIKDYTRSTPKRLFSRMVSMYDHHHLPHKILEVFADMEEFGIRPDGDTTWRIGRALVQLKQPEKVKQLLEKYLTKWKYLYFDGKRVRVKRGGPSDPFADQSKIDQPKIDQLKIE
;
A
#
# COMPACT_ATOMS: atom_id res chain seq x y z
N MET A 1 21.77 6.33 42.83
CA MET A 1 22.73 7.41 42.50
C MET A 1 23.07 7.30 41.02
N ALA A 2 22.60 8.31 40.25
CA ALA A 2 22.90 8.67 38.86
C ALA A 2 21.62 8.83 38.00
N GLU A 3 20.90 9.93 38.23
CA GLU A 3 19.92 10.50 37.28
C GLU A 3 20.68 11.25 36.17
N LEU A 4 20.29 11.05 34.90
CA LEU A 4 20.74 11.87 33.78
C LEU A 4 19.58 12.70 33.25
N SER A 5 19.57 13.95 33.72
CA SER A 5 18.72 15.07 33.31
C SER A 5 19.09 15.56 31.90
N PHE A 6 18.07 15.65 31.03
CA PHE A 6 18.15 16.34 29.74
C PHE A 6 18.10 17.86 29.97
N LYS A 7 19.24 18.55 29.86
CA LYS A 7 19.31 20.02 29.81
C LYS A 7 19.30 20.53 28.37
N SER A 8 18.41 21.50 28.18
CA SER A 8 18.17 22.34 27.00
C SER A 8 19.43 22.95 26.40
N ARG A 9 19.53 23.00 25.06
CA ARG A 9 20.59 23.71 24.33
C ARG A 9 20.28 25.22 24.22
N PRO A 10 21.28 26.11 24.31
CA PRO A 10 21.06 27.55 24.34
C PRO A 10 20.84 28.18 22.95
N ARG A 11 20.05 29.27 22.95
CA ARG A 11 19.86 30.24 21.86
C ARG A 11 21.18 30.92 21.50
N MET A 12 21.49 31.00 20.21
CA MET A 12 22.62 31.79 19.69
C MET A 12 22.14 33.22 19.39
N PHE A 13 22.79 34.20 20.00
CA PHE A 13 22.52 35.64 19.88
C PHE A 13 23.09 36.23 18.59
N LEU A 14 22.40 37.28 18.12
CA LEU A 14 22.81 38.24 17.10
C LEU A 14 24.07 39.01 17.48
N LEU A 15 24.91 39.31 16.49
CA LEU A 15 25.78 40.49 16.48
C LEU A 15 25.34 41.36 15.31
N ASP A 16 24.83 42.54 15.66
CA ASP A 16 24.53 43.67 14.79
C ASP A 16 25.78 44.57 14.73
N GLN A 17 26.12 45.13 13.56
CA GLN A 17 26.53 46.54 13.41
C GLN A 17 26.30 47.00 11.97
N THR A 18 25.52 48.07 11.87
CA THR A 18 25.36 49.05 10.78
C THR A 18 26.71 49.63 10.33
N THR A 19 26.91 50.12 9.09
CA THR A 19 26.61 51.52 8.68
C THR A 19 26.58 51.73 7.15
N ALA A 20 25.58 52.52 6.72
CA ALA A 20 25.59 53.57 5.67
C ALA A 20 25.64 53.26 4.14
N SER A 21 24.47 53.52 3.55
CA SER A 21 24.02 53.98 2.19
C SER A 21 24.83 55.20 1.62
N PRO A 22 24.65 55.77 0.38
CA PRO A 22 23.40 55.75 -0.42
C PRO A 22 23.41 55.91 -1.96
N SER A 23 22.18 55.83 -2.50
CA SER A 23 21.64 56.62 -3.65
C SER A 23 21.88 56.04 -5.06
N SER A 24 20.93 56.02 -6.00
CA SER A 24 19.66 56.76 -6.12
C SER A 24 18.63 56.06 -7.03
N ARG A 25 17.37 56.44 -6.79
CA ARG A 25 16.12 56.11 -7.49
C ARG A 25 16.04 56.68 -8.92
N ALA A 26 15.25 56.04 -9.78
CA ALA A 26 14.35 56.68 -10.76
C ALA A 26 13.27 55.66 -11.16
N VAL A 27 12.02 55.80 -10.70
CA VAL A 27 10.87 56.52 -11.30
C VAL A 27 10.38 55.89 -12.62
N VAL A 28 9.13 55.41 -12.58
CA VAL A 28 8.34 54.92 -13.71
C VAL A 28 7.57 56.10 -14.32
N VAL A 29 7.71 56.36 -15.62
CA VAL A 29 6.67 56.97 -16.48
C VAL A 29 6.82 56.44 -17.91
N ALA A 30 5.70 56.00 -18.50
CA ALA A 30 5.57 55.54 -19.86
C ALA A 30 5.44 56.71 -20.86
N VAL A 31 6.09 56.60 -22.03
CA VAL A 31 5.72 57.33 -23.26
C VAL A 31 5.89 56.40 -24.45
N MET A 32 4.80 56.09 -25.15
CA MET A 32 4.83 55.46 -26.47
C MET A 32 5.40 56.44 -27.51
N ARG A 33 6.32 55.96 -28.37
CA ARG A 33 6.48 56.42 -29.76
C ARG A 33 7.30 55.39 -30.55
N HIS A 34 6.73 54.94 -31.68
CA HIS A 34 7.40 54.18 -32.73
C HIS A 34 8.61 54.94 -33.29
N ASN A 35 9.76 54.28 -33.52
CA ASN A 35 10.30 53.99 -34.86
C ASN A 35 11.63 53.21 -34.83
N GLN A 36 11.70 52.22 -35.72
CA GLN A 36 12.80 51.51 -36.38
C GLN A 36 14.28 51.57 -35.92
N ARG A 37 14.84 50.35 -35.82
CA ARG A 37 16.18 49.84 -36.19
C ARG A 37 17.43 50.49 -35.57
N ASN A 38 18.17 49.70 -34.78
CA ASN A 38 19.53 49.27 -35.15
C ASN A 38 20.06 48.15 -34.23
N ASP A 39 20.81 47.25 -34.86
CA ASP A 39 21.45 46.05 -34.31
C ASP A 39 22.26 46.31 -33.04
N VAL A 40 21.91 45.59 -31.97
CA VAL A 40 22.84 45.27 -30.88
C VAL A 40 22.75 43.77 -30.66
N LYS A 41 23.77 43.03 -31.11
CA LYS A 41 23.94 41.60 -30.82
C LYS A 41 23.89 41.41 -29.30
N SER A 42 22.81 40.84 -28.79
CA SER A 42 22.74 40.38 -27.41
C SER A 42 23.75 39.23 -27.25
N ILE A 43 24.82 39.49 -26.51
CA ILE A 43 25.65 38.41 -25.98
C ILE A 43 24.76 37.68 -24.97
N GLU A 44 24.13 36.59 -25.41
CA GLU A 44 23.48 35.65 -24.52
C GLU A 44 24.54 35.11 -23.56
N LEU A 45 24.58 35.67 -22.35
CA LEU A 45 25.22 35.05 -21.20
C LEU A 45 24.52 33.72 -20.94
N ARG A 46 25.00 32.67 -21.62
CA ARG A 46 24.67 31.27 -21.32
C ARG A 46 25.08 31.04 -19.87
N ARG A 47 24.13 31.14 -18.95
CA ARG A 47 24.34 30.72 -17.57
C ARG A 47 24.84 29.27 -17.64
N PRO A 48 26.03 28.95 -17.09
CA PRO A 48 26.49 27.58 -17.09
C PRO A 48 25.40 26.74 -16.43
N ALA A 49 24.96 25.68 -17.11
CA ALA A 49 23.96 24.77 -16.60
C ALA A 49 24.35 24.39 -15.17
N ARG A 50 23.43 24.56 -14.21
CA ARG A 50 23.69 24.22 -12.81
C ARG A 50 24.22 22.79 -12.79
N ARG A 51 25.47 22.62 -12.36
CA ARG A 51 26.03 21.28 -12.14
C ARG A 51 25.23 20.68 -11.00
N GLU A 52 24.30 19.79 -11.34
CA GLU A 52 23.51 19.07 -10.36
C GLU A 52 24.47 18.15 -9.58
N HIS A 53 24.79 18.53 -8.34
CA HIS A 53 25.53 17.68 -7.42
C HIS A 53 24.60 16.58 -6.89
N HIS A 54 24.31 15.58 -7.72
CA HIS A 54 23.58 14.39 -7.29
C HIS A 54 24.52 13.48 -6.48
N LEU A 55 24.59 13.70 -5.17
CA LEU A 55 25.26 12.79 -4.22
C LEU A 55 24.66 11.38 -4.27
N TRP A 56 23.42 11.25 -4.74
CA TRP A 56 22.71 9.99 -4.98
C TRP A 56 22.52 9.74 -6.48
N LYS A 57 23.02 8.60 -6.98
CA LYS A 57 22.71 8.13 -8.33
C LYS A 57 21.29 7.58 -8.35
N ARG A 58 20.42 8.10 -9.22
CA ARG A 58 19.13 7.45 -9.51
C ARG A 58 19.41 6.09 -10.15
N ARG A 59 18.85 5.02 -9.60
CA ARG A 59 18.81 3.73 -10.28
C ARG A 59 17.98 3.84 -11.56
N ASP A 60 18.46 3.24 -12.64
CA ASP A 60 17.80 3.25 -13.94
C ASP A 60 16.45 2.53 -13.88
N ARG A 61 15.38 3.32 -13.67
CA ARG A 61 14.00 2.80 -13.54
C ARG A 61 13.58 1.94 -14.75
N GLY A 62 14.09 2.26 -15.93
CA GLY A 62 13.86 1.51 -17.17
C GLY A 62 14.52 0.13 -17.18
N GLN A 63 15.70 -0.02 -16.58
CA GLN A 63 16.43 -1.29 -16.57
C GLN A 63 15.67 -2.35 -15.75
N SER A 64 15.19 -2.01 -14.55
CA SER A 64 14.42 -2.96 -13.73
C SER A 64 13.08 -3.36 -14.38
N PHE A 65 12.47 -2.46 -15.17
CA PHE A 65 11.23 -2.79 -15.91
C PHE A 65 11.51 -3.75 -17.07
N ARG A 66 12.56 -3.50 -17.85
CA ARG A 66 13.00 -4.42 -18.93
C ARG A 66 13.33 -5.80 -18.37
N LYS A 67 14.10 -5.87 -17.28
CA LYS A 67 14.43 -7.12 -16.57
C LYS A 67 13.18 -7.85 -16.09
N ALA A 68 12.23 -7.14 -15.49
CA ALA A 68 10.97 -7.74 -15.05
C ALA A 68 10.16 -8.29 -16.23
N SER A 69 10.10 -7.56 -17.35
CA SER A 69 9.40 -8.01 -18.55
C SER A 69 10.05 -9.24 -19.18
N ASP A 70 11.38 -9.27 -19.21
CA ASP A 70 12.14 -10.40 -19.73
C ASP A 70 11.93 -11.65 -18.87
N LEU A 71 11.98 -11.51 -17.54
CA LEU A 71 11.67 -12.58 -16.60
C LEU A 71 10.26 -13.15 -16.82
N VAL A 72 9.25 -12.29 -16.97
CA VAL A 72 7.88 -12.74 -17.26
C VAL A 72 7.80 -13.50 -18.58
N ARG A 73 8.53 -13.04 -19.62
CA ARG A 73 8.60 -13.73 -20.91
C ARG A 73 9.22 -15.13 -20.78
N ILE A 74 10.32 -15.25 -20.04
CA ILE A 74 11.02 -16.52 -19.80
C ILE A 74 10.07 -17.49 -19.09
N ILE A 75 9.51 -17.09 -17.94
CA ILE A 75 8.68 -17.99 -17.10
C ILE A 75 7.42 -18.47 -17.82
N ARG A 76 6.81 -17.63 -18.67
CA ARG A 76 5.59 -17.99 -19.42
C ARG A 76 5.81 -19.08 -20.45
N ASN A 77 7.01 -19.20 -21.00
CA ASN A 77 7.32 -20.12 -22.10
C ASN A 77 7.87 -21.47 -21.63
N LEU A 78 8.04 -21.68 -20.33
CA LEU A 78 8.63 -22.90 -19.78
C LEU A 78 7.58 -23.96 -19.48
N PRO A 79 7.93 -25.26 -19.51
CA PRO A 79 7.06 -26.31 -18.99
C PRO A 79 6.81 -26.13 -17.48
N ASP A 80 5.77 -26.77 -16.94
CA ASP A 80 5.39 -26.68 -15.52
C ASP A 80 6.26 -27.55 -14.59
N GLU A 81 7.37 -28.07 -15.10
CA GLU A 81 8.35 -28.83 -14.34
C GLU A 81 9.13 -27.92 -13.38
N LYS A 82 9.17 -28.30 -12.10
CA LYS A 82 9.88 -27.55 -11.05
C LYS A 82 11.32 -27.26 -11.43
N ASN A 83 12.05 -28.26 -11.92
CA ASN A 83 13.48 -28.15 -12.20
C ASN A 83 13.75 -27.19 -13.35
N ALA A 84 13.00 -27.30 -14.46
CA ALA A 84 13.15 -26.41 -15.61
C ALA A 84 12.95 -24.93 -15.24
N ILE A 85 11.97 -24.65 -14.38
CA ILE A 85 11.68 -23.29 -13.92
C ILE A 85 12.78 -22.78 -12.99
N TYR A 86 13.21 -23.61 -12.03
CA TYR A 86 14.23 -23.21 -11.07
C TYR A 86 15.58 -22.98 -11.78
N ASP A 87 15.95 -23.84 -12.72
CA ASP A 87 17.15 -23.70 -13.54
C ASP A 87 17.10 -22.44 -14.40
N ALA A 88 15.94 -22.12 -14.99
CA ALA A 88 15.78 -20.91 -15.77
C ALA A 88 15.86 -19.64 -14.90
N LEU A 89 15.27 -19.66 -13.70
CA LEU A 89 15.37 -18.56 -12.74
C LEU A 89 16.80 -18.39 -12.23
N ASP A 90 17.49 -19.50 -11.95
CA ASP A 90 18.89 -19.49 -11.51
C ASP A 90 19.81 -18.92 -12.58
N ARG A 91 19.67 -19.38 -13.84
CA ARG A 91 20.38 -18.80 -14.99
C ARG A 91 20.08 -17.32 -15.18
N TRP A 92 18.83 -16.91 -15.02
CA TRP A 92 18.44 -15.51 -15.13
C TRP A 92 19.09 -14.64 -14.04
N THR A 93 19.26 -15.17 -12.82
CA THR A 93 19.98 -14.46 -11.75
C THR A 93 21.49 -14.57 -11.81
N ALA A 94 22.05 -15.56 -12.49
CA ALA A 94 23.49 -15.82 -12.51
C ALA A 94 24.31 -14.68 -13.12
N PHE A 95 23.70 -13.88 -14.00
CA PHE A 95 24.36 -12.75 -14.68
C PHE A 95 24.15 -11.40 -13.97
N GLU A 96 23.61 -11.40 -12.75
CA GLU A 96 23.31 -10.18 -12.00
C GLU A 96 24.29 -9.98 -10.84
N ASP A 97 24.90 -8.78 -10.78
CA ASP A 97 25.86 -8.42 -9.73
C ASP A 97 25.21 -8.34 -8.33
N GLU A 98 23.94 -7.94 -8.28
CA GLU A 98 23.10 -7.91 -7.08
C GLU A 98 21.80 -8.66 -7.33
N PHE A 99 21.29 -9.35 -6.31
CA PHE A 99 20.04 -10.09 -6.44
C PHE A 99 18.89 -9.15 -6.88
N PRO A 100 18.21 -9.39 -8.02
CA PRO A 100 17.34 -8.41 -8.66
C PRO A 100 15.92 -8.34 -8.03
N ILE A 101 15.83 -8.07 -6.72
CA ILE A 101 14.59 -8.05 -5.90
C ILE A 101 13.49 -7.17 -6.54
N ILE A 102 13.86 -5.98 -7.01
CA ILE A 102 12.91 -5.01 -7.57
C ILE A 102 12.33 -5.51 -8.90
N ALA A 103 13.15 -6.13 -9.75
CA ALA A 103 12.69 -6.69 -11.02
C ALA A 103 11.76 -7.88 -10.78
N ILE A 104 12.10 -8.74 -9.82
CA ILE A 104 11.25 -9.86 -9.40
C ILE A 104 9.93 -9.36 -8.83
N ALA A 105 9.94 -8.37 -7.91
CA ALA A 105 8.71 -7.80 -7.36
C ALA A 105 7.79 -7.20 -8.45
N LYS A 106 8.36 -6.52 -9.44
CA LYS A 106 7.63 -6.02 -10.62
C LYS A 106 7.09 -7.17 -11.47
N SER A 107 7.87 -8.22 -11.70
CA SER A 107 7.43 -9.40 -12.46
C SER A 107 6.24 -10.08 -11.80
N LEU A 108 6.27 -10.26 -10.46
CA LEU A 108 5.16 -10.83 -9.68
C LEU A 108 3.89 -9.97 -9.79
N GLN A 109 4.02 -8.65 -9.79
CA GLN A 109 2.89 -7.75 -10.01
C GLN A 109 2.30 -7.89 -11.42
N THR A 110 3.15 -8.04 -12.44
CA THR A 110 2.70 -8.27 -13.83
C THR A 110 2.01 -9.63 -13.96
N LEU A 111 2.59 -10.70 -13.40
CA LEU A 111 1.98 -12.03 -13.39
C LEU A 111 0.63 -12.04 -12.67
N LYS A 112 0.52 -11.29 -11.56
CA LYS A 112 -0.73 -11.12 -10.81
C LYS A 112 -1.81 -10.44 -11.64
N LYS A 113 -1.46 -9.39 -12.40
CA LYS A 113 -2.40 -8.71 -13.31
C LYS A 113 -2.88 -9.63 -14.44
N ASN A 114 -2.02 -10.55 -14.87
CA ASN A 114 -2.32 -11.52 -15.92
C ASN A 114 -2.92 -12.83 -15.38
N HIS A 115 -3.20 -12.92 -14.07
CA HIS A 115 -3.77 -14.10 -13.42
C HIS A 115 -2.95 -15.40 -13.59
N HIS A 116 -1.64 -15.31 -13.77
CA HIS A 116 -0.74 -16.48 -13.82
C HIS A 116 -0.35 -16.97 -12.42
N TRP A 117 -1.32 -17.50 -11.67
CA TRP A 117 -1.16 -17.85 -10.25
C TRP A 117 -0.16 -18.99 -10.02
N LEU A 118 -0.21 -20.07 -10.80
CA LEU A 118 0.78 -21.16 -10.73
C LEU A 118 2.23 -20.65 -10.87
N ARG A 119 2.49 -19.75 -11.82
CA ARG A 119 3.84 -19.16 -12.02
C ARG A 119 4.27 -18.31 -10.84
N ILE A 120 3.34 -17.56 -10.25
CA ILE A 120 3.60 -16.80 -9.02
C ILE A 120 4.02 -17.74 -7.89
N ILE A 121 3.31 -18.86 -7.69
CA ILE A 121 3.65 -19.83 -6.65
C ILE A 121 5.06 -20.38 -6.88
N GLN A 122 5.39 -20.78 -8.11
CA GLN A 122 6.70 -21.33 -8.44
C GLN A 122 7.83 -20.33 -8.19
N VAL A 123 7.70 -19.09 -8.66
CA VAL A 123 8.69 -18.02 -8.42
C VAL A 123 8.82 -17.72 -6.93
N CYS A 124 7.71 -17.63 -6.20
CA CYS A 124 7.74 -17.42 -4.76
C CYS A 124 8.45 -18.57 -4.04
N LYS A 125 8.10 -19.83 -4.31
CA LYS A 125 8.77 -21.01 -3.71
C LYS A 125 10.27 -21.05 -4.04
N TRP A 126 10.66 -20.65 -5.25
CA TRP A 126 12.06 -20.49 -5.61
C TRP A 126 12.75 -19.40 -4.77
N LEU A 127 12.13 -18.23 -4.59
CA LEU A 127 12.65 -17.17 -3.70
C LEU A 127 12.88 -17.66 -2.27
N PHE A 128 11.92 -18.41 -1.72
CA PHE A 128 12.05 -19.02 -0.40
C PHE A 128 13.26 -19.98 -0.32
N SER A 129 13.50 -20.77 -1.37
CA SER A 129 14.62 -21.72 -1.42
C SER A 129 16.00 -21.05 -1.42
N LYS A 130 16.09 -19.80 -1.91
CA LYS A 130 17.34 -19.02 -1.94
C LYS A 130 17.61 -18.25 -0.64
N GLY A 131 16.70 -18.31 0.34
CA GLY A 131 16.84 -17.60 1.62
C GLY A 131 16.82 -16.08 1.51
N GLN A 132 16.34 -15.53 0.39
CA GLN A 132 16.31 -14.09 0.16
C GLN A 132 15.20 -13.43 0.98
N ILE A 133 15.46 -12.22 1.48
CA ILE A 133 14.55 -11.51 2.40
C ILE A 133 13.27 -11.14 1.66
N LEU A 134 12.17 -11.71 2.14
CA LEU A 134 10.85 -11.54 1.57
C LEU A 134 10.16 -10.39 2.26
N THR A 135 9.95 -9.30 1.52
CA THR A 135 9.02 -8.25 1.95
C THR A 135 7.64 -8.86 2.19
N TRP A 136 6.84 -8.28 3.08
CA TRP A 136 5.43 -8.63 3.29
C TRP A 136 4.62 -8.76 1.99
N LEU A 137 5.01 -8.03 0.94
CA LEU A 137 4.45 -8.14 -0.41
C LEU A 137 4.56 -9.55 -0.99
N THR A 138 5.67 -10.26 -0.79
CA THR A 138 5.85 -11.59 -1.38
C THR A 138 4.96 -12.62 -0.69
N TYR A 139 4.82 -12.55 0.63
CA TYR A 139 3.84 -13.33 1.37
C TYR A 139 2.40 -13.01 0.92
N ASP A 140 2.07 -11.72 0.82
CA ASP A 140 0.77 -11.24 0.33
C ASP A 140 0.44 -11.83 -1.05
N VAL A 141 1.38 -11.76 -1.99
CA VAL A 141 1.19 -12.27 -3.36
C VAL A 141 1.12 -13.81 -3.39
N LEU A 142 1.95 -14.51 -2.61
CA LEU A 142 1.90 -15.97 -2.52
C LEU A 142 0.56 -16.45 -1.95
N LEU A 143 0.06 -15.83 -0.87
CA LEU A 143 -1.23 -16.19 -0.27
C LEU A 143 -2.39 -15.99 -1.25
N ILE A 144 -2.38 -14.91 -2.04
CA ILE A 144 -3.38 -14.75 -3.12
C ILE A 144 -3.27 -15.88 -4.12
N ALA A 145 -2.07 -16.16 -4.61
CA ALA A 145 -1.89 -17.15 -5.66
C ALA A 145 -2.32 -18.54 -5.21
N LEU A 146 -1.98 -18.95 -3.98
CA LEU A 146 -2.43 -20.21 -3.38
C LEU A 146 -3.95 -20.25 -3.22
N SER A 147 -4.55 -19.16 -2.73
CA SER A 147 -6.01 -19.03 -2.63
C SER A 147 -6.70 -19.18 -3.98
N MET A 148 -6.18 -18.54 -5.03
CA MET A 148 -6.79 -18.57 -6.36
C MET A 148 -6.63 -19.93 -7.06
N GLU A 149 -5.58 -20.67 -6.71
CA GLU A 149 -5.35 -22.05 -7.16
C GLU A 149 -6.09 -23.09 -6.28
N GLY A 150 -6.90 -22.66 -5.32
CA GLY A 150 -7.66 -23.55 -4.42
C GLY A 150 -6.81 -24.28 -3.37
N ARG A 151 -5.51 -23.98 -3.24
CA ARG A 151 -4.56 -24.62 -2.33
C ARG A 151 -4.57 -23.95 -0.96
N VAL A 152 -5.74 -23.96 -0.30
CA VAL A 152 -5.97 -23.24 0.97
C VAL A 152 -5.10 -23.78 2.10
N ASP A 153 -4.92 -25.09 2.19
CA ASP A 153 -4.13 -25.72 3.26
C ASP A 153 -2.66 -25.29 3.21
N GLU A 154 -2.08 -25.17 2.01
CA GLU A 154 -0.73 -24.65 1.85
C GLU A 154 -0.63 -23.17 2.22
N ALA A 155 -1.66 -22.37 1.92
CA ALA A 155 -1.69 -20.97 2.31
C ALA A 155 -1.72 -20.83 3.84
N GLU A 156 -2.47 -21.68 4.52
CA GLU A 156 -2.54 -21.73 5.98
C GLU A 156 -1.20 -22.15 6.60
N LEU A 157 -0.52 -23.16 6.06
CA LEU A 157 0.82 -23.54 6.50
C LEU A 157 1.82 -22.38 6.39
N VAL A 158 1.77 -21.63 5.28
CA VAL A 158 2.61 -20.44 5.08
C VAL A 158 2.25 -19.36 6.10
N TYR A 159 0.97 -19.10 6.31
CA TYR A 159 0.50 -18.09 7.26
C TYR A 159 0.89 -18.42 8.70
N ASN A 160 0.67 -19.65 9.15
CA ASN A 160 1.01 -20.10 10.49
C ASN A 160 2.51 -20.02 10.74
N LYS A 161 3.33 -20.33 9.72
CA LYS A 161 4.77 -20.11 9.79
C LYS A 161 5.11 -18.63 9.98
N VAL A 162 4.47 -17.73 9.23
CA VAL A 162 4.67 -16.29 9.38
C VAL A 162 4.28 -15.78 10.77
N ILE A 163 3.13 -16.21 11.31
CA ILE A 163 2.70 -15.81 12.66
C ILE A 163 3.65 -16.33 13.73
N LYS A 164 4.14 -17.57 13.58
CA LYS A 164 5.12 -18.15 14.50
C LYS A 164 6.46 -17.42 14.47
N ASP A 165 6.98 -17.12 13.28
CA ASP A 165 8.29 -16.50 13.12
C ASP A 165 8.25 -14.98 13.41
N TYR A 166 7.10 -14.33 13.18
CA TYR A 166 6.96 -12.86 13.20
C TYR A 166 5.74 -12.37 14.00
N THR A 167 5.48 -12.97 15.16
CA THR A 167 4.25 -12.75 15.96
C THR A 167 3.90 -11.27 16.17
N ARG A 168 4.86 -10.44 16.60
CA ARG A 168 4.61 -9.01 16.89
C ARG A 168 4.77 -8.07 15.68
N SER A 169 5.32 -8.57 14.57
CA SER A 169 5.65 -7.73 13.40
C SER A 169 4.76 -8.00 12.21
N THR A 170 3.78 -8.88 12.34
CA THR A 170 2.87 -9.22 11.24
C THR A 170 1.98 -8.03 10.91
N PRO A 171 2.00 -7.52 9.66
CA PRO A 171 1.17 -6.38 9.27
C PRO A 171 -0.31 -6.77 9.23
N LYS A 172 -1.19 -5.85 9.67
CA LYS A 172 -2.66 -5.96 9.56
C LYS A 172 -3.15 -6.51 8.23
N ARG A 173 -2.51 -6.11 7.13
CA ARG A 173 -2.87 -6.52 5.77
C ARG A 173 -2.84 -8.04 5.57
N LEU A 174 -1.96 -8.77 6.25
CA LEU A 174 -1.91 -10.24 6.14
C LEU A 174 -3.11 -10.89 6.84
N PHE A 175 -3.52 -10.38 8.00
CA PHE A 175 -4.76 -10.84 8.65
C PHE A 175 -5.99 -10.56 7.77
N SER A 176 -6.13 -9.33 7.26
CA SER A 176 -7.20 -8.98 6.31
C SER A 176 -7.19 -9.90 5.07
N ARG A 177 -6.00 -10.32 4.61
CA ARG A 177 -5.86 -11.25 3.49
C ARG A 177 -6.39 -12.64 3.85
N MET A 178 -6.03 -13.19 5.00
CA MET A 178 -6.52 -14.50 5.44
C MET A 178 -8.03 -14.52 5.59
N VAL A 179 -8.60 -13.47 6.20
CA VAL A 179 -10.07 -13.33 6.31
C VAL A 179 -10.72 -13.28 4.92
N SER A 180 -10.15 -12.51 3.99
CA SER A 180 -10.67 -12.45 2.61
C SER A 180 -10.55 -13.78 1.86
N MET A 181 -9.49 -14.55 2.10
CA MET A 181 -9.31 -15.88 1.52
C MET A 181 -10.35 -16.85 2.08
N TYR A 182 -10.50 -16.93 3.40
CA TYR A 182 -11.47 -17.84 4.02
C TYR A 182 -12.93 -17.48 3.68
N ASP A 183 -13.25 -16.19 3.51
CA ASP A 183 -14.58 -15.76 3.04
C ASP A 183 -14.83 -16.21 1.59
N HIS A 184 -13.81 -16.13 0.71
CA HIS A 184 -13.91 -16.60 -0.67
C HIS A 184 -14.11 -18.12 -0.78
N HIS A 185 -13.52 -18.88 0.15
CA HIS A 185 -13.62 -20.35 0.20
C HIS A 185 -14.73 -20.86 1.13
N HIS A 186 -15.61 -19.97 1.62
CA HIS A 186 -16.74 -20.33 2.49
C HIS A 186 -16.35 -21.06 3.78
N LEU A 187 -15.28 -20.60 4.44
CA LEU A 187 -14.75 -21.16 5.69
C LEU A 187 -14.96 -20.21 6.89
N PRO A 188 -16.21 -20.02 7.38
CA PRO A 188 -16.52 -19.03 8.40
C PRO A 188 -15.88 -19.31 9.77
N HIS A 189 -15.64 -20.57 10.11
CA HIS A 189 -14.95 -20.94 11.36
C HIS A 189 -13.53 -20.37 11.42
N LYS A 190 -12.76 -20.56 10.34
CA LYS A 190 -11.39 -20.03 10.23
C LYS A 190 -11.34 -18.51 10.20
N ILE A 191 -12.39 -17.84 9.71
CA ILE A 191 -12.49 -16.37 9.81
C ILE A 191 -12.52 -15.93 11.28
N LEU A 192 -13.26 -16.64 12.14
CA LEU A 192 -13.34 -16.32 13.55
C LEU A 192 -12.04 -16.63 14.30
N GLU A 193 -11.31 -17.67 13.90
CA GLU A 193 -9.97 -17.97 14.45
C GLU A 193 -9.01 -16.82 14.16
N VAL A 194 -8.91 -16.38 12.90
CA VAL A 194 -8.06 -15.23 12.54
C VAL A 194 -8.53 -13.96 13.27
N PHE A 195 -9.83 -13.78 13.47
CA PHE A 195 -10.35 -12.65 14.23
C PHE A 195 -9.94 -12.71 15.70
N ALA A 196 -9.95 -13.88 16.33
CA ALA A 196 -9.46 -14.06 17.70
C ALA A 196 -7.97 -13.70 17.79
N ASP A 197 -7.14 -14.17 16.83
CA ASP A 197 -5.71 -13.80 16.76
C ASP A 197 -5.53 -12.28 16.62
N MET A 198 -6.36 -11.62 15.80
CA MET A 198 -6.33 -10.16 15.67
C MET A 198 -6.66 -9.46 16.99
N GLU A 199 -7.63 -9.97 17.76
CA GLU A 199 -7.95 -9.41 19.08
C GLU A 199 -6.81 -9.65 20.09
N GLU A 200 -6.21 -10.84 20.10
CA GLU A 200 -5.08 -11.18 20.96
C GLU A 200 -3.86 -10.30 20.69
N PHE A 201 -3.54 -10.07 19.42
CA PHE A 201 -2.43 -9.20 19.01
C PHE A 201 -2.77 -7.70 19.07
N GLY A 202 -3.98 -7.33 19.48
CA GLY A 202 -4.43 -5.93 19.54
C GLY A 202 -4.53 -5.26 18.16
N ILE A 203 -4.65 -6.04 17.09
CA ILE A 203 -4.74 -5.55 15.71
C ILE A 203 -6.21 -5.26 15.38
N ARG A 204 -6.52 -3.99 15.15
CA ARG A 204 -7.87 -3.58 14.76
C ARG A 204 -8.19 -4.01 13.32
N PRO A 205 -9.26 -4.78 13.04
CA PRO A 205 -9.69 -5.09 11.68
C PRO A 205 -10.07 -3.82 10.91
N ASP A 206 -9.88 -3.87 9.58
CA ASP A 206 -10.40 -2.84 8.69
C ASP A 206 -11.91 -3.02 8.46
N GLY A 207 -12.54 -2.04 7.81
CA GLY A 207 -14.00 -2.05 7.65
C GLY A 207 -14.51 -3.25 6.83
N ASP A 208 -13.78 -3.65 5.80
CA ASP A 208 -14.13 -4.76 4.92
C ASP A 208 -13.96 -6.11 5.65
N THR A 209 -12.86 -6.29 6.37
CA THR A 209 -12.60 -7.43 7.25
C THR A 209 -13.67 -7.53 8.33
N THR A 210 -14.05 -6.41 8.96
CA THR A 210 -15.12 -6.38 9.97
C THR A 210 -16.45 -6.87 9.39
N TRP A 211 -16.78 -6.48 8.16
CA TRP A 211 -17.99 -6.96 7.49
C TRP A 211 -17.94 -8.47 7.19
N ARG A 212 -16.81 -9.00 6.74
CA ARG A 212 -16.62 -10.44 6.52
C ARG A 212 -16.75 -11.25 7.81
N ILE A 213 -16.17 -10.76 8.91
CA ILE A 213 -16.34 -11.37 10.23
C ILE A 213 -17.82 -11.35 10.65
N GLY A 214 -18.52 -10.23 10.44
CA GLY A 214 -19.95 -10.13 10.70
C GLY A 214 -20.77 -11.16 9.90
N ARG A 215 -20.47 -11.33 8.61
CA ARG A 215 -21.10 -12.36 7.76
C ARG A 215 -20.83 -13.77 8.28
N ALA A 216 -19.59 -14.06 8.67
CA ALA A 216 -19.21 -15.34 9.26
C ALA A 216 -19.99 -15.64 10.56
N LEU A 217 -20.16 -14.65 11.45
CA LEU A 217 -20.96 -14.79 12.66
C LEU A 217 -22.44 -15.13 12.37
N VAL A 218 -23.03 -14.50 11.35
CA VAL A 218 -24.41 -14.82 10.92
C VAL A 218 -24.50 -16.25 10.41
N GLN A 219 -23.55 -16.68 9.57
CA GLN A 219 -23.50 -18.06 9.05
C GLN A 219 -23.36 -19.10 10.17
N LEU A 220 -22.64 -18.74 11.23
CA LEU A 220 -22.44 -19.57 12.43
C LEU A 220 -23.56 -19.43 13.47
N LYS A 221 -24.70 -18.84 13.10
CA LYS A 221 -25.88 -18.66 13.96
C LYS A 221 -25.61 -17.86 15.25
N GLN A 222 -24.67 -16.91 15.19
CA GLN A 222 -24.38 -15.97 16.28
C GLN A 222 -24.64 -14.50 15.88
N PRO A 223 -25.83 -14.14 15.37
CA PRO A 223 -26.11 -12.79 14.88
C PRO A 223 -26.06 -11.72 15.98
N GLU A 224 -26.31 -12.09 17.24
CA GLU A 224 -26.31 -11.16 18.38
C GLU A 224 -24.97 -10.43 18.56
N LYS A 225 -23.87 -11.14 18.29
CA LYS A 225 -22.51 -10.59 18.41
C LYS A 225 -22.18 -9.59 17.30
N VAL A 226 -22.93 -9.59 16.20
CA VAL A 226 -22.66 -8.71 15.05
C VAL A 226 -22.85 -7.25 15.45
N LYS A 227 -23.88 -6.93 16.24
CA LYS A 227 -24.10 -5.54 16.69
C LYS A 227 -22.90 -5.03 17.49
N GLN A 228 -22.42 -5.83 18.44
CA GLN A 228 -21.25 -5.50 19.27
C GLN A 228 -19.98 -5.33 18.42
N LEU A 229 -19.77 -6.22 17.45
CA LEU A 229 -18.66 -6.13 16.50
C LEU A 229 -18.68 -4.82 15.70
N LEU A 230 -19.83 -4.48 15.11
CA LEU A 230 -19.97 -3.27 14.30
C LEU A 230 -19.79 -2.01 15.14
N GLU A 231 -20.32 -1.97 16.35
CA GLU A 231 -20.14 -0.84 17.27
C GLU A 231 -18.69 -0.66 17.71
N LYS A 232 -17.96 -1.76 17.97
CA LYS A 232 -16.56 -1.73 18.39
C LYS A 232 -15.62 -1.30 17.25
N TYR A 233 -15.79 -1.86 16.06
CA TYR A 233 -14.79 -1.75 14.99
C TYR A 233 -15.15 -0.78 13.86
N LEU A 234 -16.42 -0.56 13.56
CA LEU A 234 -16.80 0.38 12.51
C LEU A 234 -17.00 1.79 13.07
N THR A 235 -16.39 2.77 12.41
CA THR A 235 -16.69 4.17 12.68
C THR A 235 -18.08 4.53 12.12
N LYS A 236 -18.84 5.29 12.92
CA LYS A 236 -20.16 5.83 12.54
C LYS A 236 -20.13 6.67 11.26
N TRP A 237 -18.96 7.24 10.93
CA TRP A 237 -18.76 8.07 9.76
C TRP A 237 -17.68 7.46 8.87
N LYS A 238 -17.88 7.56 7.56
CA LYS A 238 -16.88 7.28 6.54
C LYS A 238 -16.69 8.50 5.65
N TYR A 239 -15.51 8.64 5.08
CA TYR A 239 -15.27 9.67 4.08
C TYR A 239 -15.28 9.01 2.71
N LEU A 240 -16.05 9.58 1.80
CA LEU A 240 -16.10 9.20 0.40
C LEU A 240 -15.53 10.34 -0.44
N TYR A 241 -14.91 10.00 -1.55
CA TYR A 241 -14.50 10.98 -2.55
C TYR A 241 -15.53 10.97 -3.67
N PHE A 242 -16.17 12.11 -3.89
CA PHE A 242 -17.10 12.34 -4.98
C PHE A 242 -16.62 13.56 -5.75
N ASP A 243 -16.40 13.40 -7.05
CA ASP A 243 -16.01 14.51 -7.94
C ASP A 243 -14.82 15.33 -7.41
N GLY A 244 -13.76 14.63 -6.98
CA GLY A 244 -12.56 15.24 -6.39
C GLY A 244 -12.74 15.83 -4.98
N LYS A 245 -13.95 15.88 -4.43
CA LYS A 245 -14.25 16.42 -3.09
C LYS A 245 -14.42 15.30 -2.06
N ARG A 246 -13.91 15.51 -0.85
CA ARG A 246 -14.05 14.57 0.27
C ARG A 246 -15.31 14.88 1.07
N VAL A 247 -16.30 14.01 1.01
CA VAL A 247 -17.58 14.13 1.72
C VAL A 247 -17.61 13.18 2.91
N ARG A 248 -18.03 13.67 4.07
CA ARG A 248 -18.25 12.83 5.27
C ARG A 248 -19.68 12.29 5.23
N VAL A 249 -19.83 10.98 5.18
CA VAL A 249 -21.10 10.27 5.10
C VAL A 249 -21.29 9.41 6.34
N LYS A 250 -22.49 9.42 6.92
CA LYS A 250 -22.84 8.54 8.05
C LYS A 250 -23.03 7.13 7.50
N ARG A 251 -22.32 6.15 8.05
CA ARG A 251 -22.40 4.75 7.61
C ARG A 251 -23.80 4.20 7.90
N GLY A 252 -24.45 3.59 6.90
CA GLY A 252 -25.83 3.09 7.00
C GLY A 252 -26.91 4.18 7.05
N GLY A 253 -26.56 5.44 6.78
CA GLY A 253 -27.52 6.52 6.63
C GLY A 253 -28.07 6.64 5.20
N PRO A 254 -29.08 7.49 4.97
CA PRO A 254 -29.70 7.66 3.65
C PRO A 254 -28.72 8.12 2.55
N SER A 255 -27.64 8.80 2.96
CA SER A 255 -26.59 9.29 2.07
C SER A 255 -25.44 8.28 1.85
N ASP A 256 -25.53 7.09 2.44
CA ASP A 256 -24.57 6.01 2.21
C ASP A 256 -25.00 5.18 0.99
N PRO A 257 -24.28 5.24 -0.15
CA PRO A 257 -24.64 4.51 -1.36
C PRO A 257 -24.47 2.98 -1.24
N PHE A 258 -23.90 2.50 -0.13
CA PHE A 258 -23.72 1.08 0.18
C PHE A 258 -24.59 0.63 1.38
N ALA A 259 -25.51 1.47 1.85
CA ALA A 259 -26.51 1.06 2.82
C ALA A 259 -27.54 0.16 2.14
N ASP A 260 -27.92 -0.91 2.83
CA ASP A 260 -29.05 -1.76 2.45
C ASP A 260 -30.33 -0.91 2.47
N GLN A 261 -30.83 -0.57 1.27
CA GLN A 261 -31.98 0.33 1.09
C GLN A 261 -33.27 -0.23 1.71
N SER A 262 -33.35 -1.56 1.90
CA SER A 262 -34.48 -2.21 2.60
C SER A 262 -34.62 -1.80 4.08
N LYS A 263 -33.57 -1.24 4.69
CA LYS A 263 -33.59 -0.71 6.07
C LYS A 263 -33.82 0.81 6.16
N ILE A 264 -33.75 1.52 5.04
CA ILE A 264 -33.99 2.97 4.98
C ILE A 264 -35.50 3.24 4.93
N ASP A 265 -36.26 2.31 4.35
CA ASP A 265 -37.71 2.43 4.12
C ASP A 265 -38.58 1.82 5.23
N GLN A 266 -38.02 1.42 6.39
CA GLN A 266 -38.87 1.12 7.55
C GLN A 266 -39.53 2.44 8.00
N PRO A 267 -40.86 2.59 7.82
CA PRO A 267 -41.53 3.77 8.33
C PRO A 267 -41.39 3.76 9.84
N LYS A 268 -41.22 4.94 10.44
CA LYS A 268 -41.42 5.17 11.87
C LYS A 268 -42.87 4.84 12.24
N ILE A 269 -43.20 3.56 12.34
CA ILE A 269 -44.41 3.09 13.01
C ILE A 269 -43.98 2.92 14.47
N ASP A 270 -44.77 3.47 15.40
CA ASP A 270 -44.59 3.47 16.86
C ASP A 270 -43.92 4.69 17.51
N GLN A 271 -44.06 5.89 16.92
CA GLN A 271 -44.00 7.13 17.70
C GLN A 271 -45.10 8.14 17.30
N LEU A 272 -46.36 7.74 17.41
CA LEU A 272 -47.42 8.66 17.86
C LEU A 272 -48.34 7.88 18.80
N LYS A 273 -48.38 8.38 20.03
CA LYS A 273 -48.98 7.86 21.24
C LYS A 273 -50.52 7.97 21.21
N ILE A 274 -51.17 7.04 21.93
CA ILE A 274 -52.15 7.27 23.00
C ILE A 274 -53.23 8.33 22.71
N GLU A 275 -54.47 7.86 22.54
CA GLU A 275 -55.58 8.26 23.42
C GLU A 275 -55.92 7.08 24.33
#